data_AF-A0A7X8AMH0-F1
#
_entry.id   AF-A0A7X8AMH0-F1
#
_cell.length_a   1.000
_cell.length_b   1.000
_cell.length_c   1.000
_cell.angle_alpha   90.00
_cell.angle_beta   90.00
_cell.angle_gamma   90.00
#
_symmetry.space_group_name_H-M   'P 1'
#
loop_
_entity.id
_entity.type
_entity.pdbx_description
1 polymer ?
#
loop_
_entity_poly.entity_id
_entity_poly.type
_entity_poly.pdbx_seq_one_letter_code
_entity_poly.pdbx_strand_id
1 'polypeptide(L)'
;MSLHKLTAGDGYEYLTRQVAAMDSTEKGHTGLASYYTQKGETAGVWVGSGMAGIEGLEAGDAVTAEQMRFLFGSGHHPLARQRGDALPPDATVAQAREAIRLGQPFKVYAHDMPAFRIEVAKRFAAYNAQVGAPHYAPVPAAVRAAIRTQVGRETFRATFGRDPVDARELAGLIATASRPQTTAVAGYDLTFSPVKSVSTLWALAEPATAATIERAHLAAIGDALRFIETHALYTRTGHNGVRQVDVTGLVAARFTHRDSRAGDPDRDCRRFG
;
A
#
# COMPACT_ATOMS: atom_id res chain seq x y z
N MET A 1 13.41 12.35 -4.26
CA MET A 1 12.41 11.28 -4.42
C MET A 1 12.60 10.30 -3.26
N SER A 2 11.53 9.90 -2.56
CA SER A 2 11.57 8.76 -1.64
C SER A 2 10.79 7.58 -2.22
N LEU A 3 11.17 6.37 -1.83
CA LEU A 3 10.60 5.11 -2.30
C LEU A 3 10.15 4.30 -1.09
N HIS A 4 8.89 3.87 -1.06
CA HIS A 4 8.36 2.97 -0.04
C HIS A 4 7.73 1.74 -0.68
N LYS A 5 7.90 0.59 -0.03
CA LYS A 5 7.29 -0.66 -0.48
C LYS A 5 5.82 -0.69 -0.06
N LEU A 6 4.92 -1.05 -0.98
CA LEU A 6 3.52 -1.33 -0.68
C LEU A 6 3.31 -2.84 -0.51
N THR A 7 2.72 -3.25 0.59
CA THR A 7 2.29 -4.64 0.83
C THR A 7 0.87 -4.83 0.34
N ALA A 8 0.59 -5.98 -0.27
CA ALA A 8 -0.77 -6.41 -0.61
C ALA A 8 -1.64 -6.50 0.66
N GLY A 9 -2.97 -6.51 0.51
CA GLY A 9 -3.86 -6.27 1.65
C GLY A 9 -3.79 -4.78 2.07
N ASP A 10 -3.64 -4.45 3.34
CA ASP A 10 -3.96 -3.10 3.83
C ASP A 10 -2.90 -2.01 3.51
N GLY A 11 -1.79 -2.39 2.85
CA GLY A 11 -0.64 -1.49 2.63
C GLY A 11 -0.92 -0.27 1.76
N TYR A 12 -2.01 -0.28 0.97
CA TYR A 12 -2.44 0.85 0.12
C TYR A 12 -3.60 1.66 0.75
N GLU A 13 -4.13 1.27 1.90
CA GLU A 13 -5.31 1.93 2.50
C GLU A 13 -5.06 3.38 2.92
N TYR A 14 -3.80 3.76 3.15
CA TYR A 14 -3.47 5.15 3.42
C TYR A 14 -3.62 6.05 2.17
N LEU A 15 -3.55 5.45 0.96
CA LEU A 15 -3.77 6.14 -0.33
C LEU A 15 -5.27 6.21 -0.66
N THR A 16 -6.07 5.21 -0.27
CA THR A 16 -7.52 5.17 -0.57
C THR A 16 -8.35 6.14 0.25
N ARG A 17 -7.87 6.60 1.42
CA ARG A 17 -8.58 7.65 2.20
C ARG A 17 -8.87 8.92 1.37
N GLN A 18 -8.03 9.22 0.38
CA GLN A 18 -8.21 10.37 -0.50
C GLN A 18 -9.23 10.13 -1.62
N VAL A 19 -9.41 8.87 -2.00
CA VAL A 19 -10.33 8.49 -3.07
C VAL A 19 -11.74 8.26 -2.52
N ALA A 20 -11.83 7.63 -1.34
CA ALA A 20 -13.09 7.32 -0.66
C ALA A 20 -13.91 8.58 -0.29
N ALA A 21 -13.25 9.73 -0.08
CA ALA A 21 -13.94 10.99 0.24
C ALA A 21 -14.69 11.60 -0.97
N MET A 22 -14.33 11.23 -2.20
CA MET A 22 -15.00 11.72 -3.41
C MET A 22 -16.03 10.73 -3.98
N ASP A 23 -15.96 9.44 -3.61
CA ASP A 23 -16.99 8.45 -3.93
C ASP A 23 -18.32 8.73 -3.19
N SER A 24 -18.32 9.56 -2.14
CA SER A 24 -19.53 10.02 -1.44
C SER A 24 -20.20 11.20 -2.17
N THR A 25 -21.40 10.97 -2.71
CA THR A 25 -22.15 11.89 -3.58
C THR A 25 -22.92 13.01 -2.86
N GLU A 26 -22.42 13.62 -1.78
CA GLU A 26 -23.07 14.78 -1.15
C GLU A 26 -22.29 16.08 -1.37
N LYS A 27 -22.72 16.88 -2.36
CA LYS A 27 -22.21 18.23 -2.63
C LYS A 27 -23.15 19.29 -2.04
N GLY A 28 -22.61 20.13 -1.15
CA GLY A 28 -23.22 21.40 -0.73
C GLY A 28 -22.33 22.59 -1.14
N HIS A 29 -22.93 23.61 -1.76
CA HIS A 29 -22.28 24.70 -2.49
C HIS A 29 -21.77 25.88 -1.62
N THR A 30 -20.58 26.38 -2.01
CA THR A 30 -20.02 27.75 -2.00
C THR A 30 -20.07 28.68 -0.77
N GLY A 31 -18.88 29.17 -0.39
CA GLY A 31 -18.65 30.46 0.27
C GLY A 31 -17.15 30.81 0.25
N LEU A 32 -16.80 32.06 0.01
CA LEU A 32 -15.44 32.62 -0.24
C LEU A 32 -14.38 32.42 0.88
N ALA A 33 -14.63 31.52 1.84
CA ALA A 33 -13.67 30.99 2.81
C ALA A 33 -13.03 29.65 2.36
N SER A 34 -13.26 29.20 1.12
CA SER A 34 -12.74 27.93 0.57
C SER A 34 -11.21 27.83 0.48
N TYR A 35 -10.46 28.92 0.65
CA TYR A 35 -9.02 28.94 0.39
C TYR A 35 -8.17 28.28 1.50
N TYR A 36 -8.70 28.14 2.73
CA TYR A 36 -7.93 27.60 3.86
C TYR A 36 -8.55 26.39 4.59
N THR A 37 -9.78 25.97 4.26
CA THR A 37 -10.47 24.89 5.00
C THR A 37 -10.87 23.68 4.14
N GLN A 38 -10.59 23.72 2.84
CA GLN A 38 -10.86 22.57 1.97
C GLN A 38 -9.60 21.71 1.92
N LYS A 39 -9.57 20.64 2.73
CA LYS A 39 -8.65 19.51 2.54
C LYS A 39 -8.65 19.16 1.04
N GLY A 40 -7.56 19.49 0.35
CA GLY A 40 -7.49 19.43 -1.11
C GLY A 40 -7.43 18.00 -1.62
N GLU A 41 -8.60 17.39 -1.82
CA GLU A 41 -8.78 16.00 -2.27
C GLU A 41 -9.11 15.98 -3.76
N THR A 42 -8.09 16.13 -4.61
CA THR A 42 -8.23 15.80 -6.05
C THR A 42 -8.07 14.30 -6.20
N ALA A 43 -9.05 13.64 -6.85
CA ALA A 43 -8.94 12.23 -7.18
C ALA A 43 -7.61 11.97 -7.89
N GLY A 44 -6.98 10.83 -7.56
CA GLY A 44 -5.78 10.42 -8.27
C GLY A 44 -6.08 10.22 -9.75
N VAL A 45 -5.04 10.24 -10.58
CA VAL A 45 -5.16 9.92 -12.01
C VAL A 45 -4.28 8.74 -12.38
N TRP A 46 -4.78 7.89 -13.28
CA TRP A 46 -4.01 6.80 -13.85
C TRP A 46 -2.88 7.33 -14.74
N VAL A 47 -1.67 6.81 -14.57
CA VAL A 47 -0.48 7.22 -15.33
C VAL A 47 0.41 6.01 -15.64
N GLY A 48 1.34 6.20 -16.59
CA GLY A 48 2.29 5.18 -17.02
C GLY A 48 1.93 4.56 -18.37
N SER A 49 2.93 4.12 -19.11
CA SER A 49 2.76 3.53 -20.44
C SER A 49 2.10 2.14 -20.38
N GLY A 50 2.17 1.46 -19.24
CA GLY A 50 1.51 0.18 -18.99
C GLY A 50 -0.03 0.28 -18.99
N MET A 51 -0.59 1.49 -18.85
CA MET A 51 -2.04 1.71 -18.99
C MET A 51 -2.58 1.28 -20.36
N ALA A 52 -1.75 1.27 -21.41
CA ALA A 52 -2.15 0.76 -22.72
C ALA A 52 -2.55 -0.73 -22.71
N GLY A 53 -2.12 -1.48 -21.69
CA GLY A 53 -2.51 -2.87 -21.47
C GLY A 53 -3.72 -3.06 -20.54
N ILE A 54 -4.33 -1.98 -20.04
CA ILE A 54 -5.50 -2.04 -19.15
C ILE A 54 -6.75 -1.72 -19.96
N GLU A 55 -7.50 -2.75 -20.33
CA GLU A 55 -8.72 -2.58 -21.11
C GLU A 55 -9.81 -1.85 -20.31
N GLY A 56 -10.37 -0.78 -20.90
CA GLY A 56 -11.44 0.00 -20.30
C GLY A 56 -11.00 1.13 -19.37
N LEU A 57 -9.69 1.38 -19.22
CA LEU A 57 -9.14 2.56 -18.56
C LEU A 57 -8.05 3.20 -19.43
N GLU A 58 -8.02 4.53 -19.44
CA GLU A 58 -7.01 5.31 -20.13
C GLU A 58 -6.11 6.06 -19.14
N ALA A 59 -4.88 6.36 -19.57
CA ALA A 59 -4.02 7.25 -18.79
C ALA A 59 -4.66 8.65 -18.72
N GLY A 60 -4.79 9.19 -17.52
CA GLY A 60 -5.51 10.44 -17.24
C GLY A 60 -6.86 10.22 -16.57
N ASP A 61 -7.44 9.01 -16.64
CA ASP A 61 -8.69 8.70 -15.97
C ASP A 61 -8.56 8.84 -14.45
N ALA A 62 -9.67 9.24 -13.81
CA ALA A 62 -9.74 9.32 -12.37
C ALA A 62 -9.65 7.92 -11.73
N VAL A 63 -8.85 7.82 -10.67
CA VAL A 63 -8.67 6.62 -9.87
C VAL A 63 -9.81 6.51 -8.86
N THR A 64 -10.44 5.34 -8.76
CA THR A 64 -11.46 5.05 -7.73
C THR A 64 -10.90 4.16 -6.61
N ALA A 65 -11.52 4.20 -5.42
CA ALA A 65 -11.02 3.46 -4.26
C ALA A 65 -11.12 1.95 -4.48
N GLU A 66 -12.15 1.55 -5.21
CA GLU A 66 -12.34 0.18 -5.64
C GLU A 66 -11.28 -0.29 -6.63
N GLN A 67 -10.95 0.53 -7.64
CA GLN A 67 -9.90 0.17 -8.60
C GLN A 67 -8.55 -0.03 -7.89
N MET A 68 -8.22 0.83 -6.92
CA MET A 68 -7.04 0.68 -6.05
C MET A 68 -7.08 -0.64 -5.25
N ARG A 69 -8.25 -1.00 -4.70
CA ARG A 69 -8.44 -2.25 -3.95
C ARG A 69 -8.23 -3.48 -4.82
N PHE A 70 -8.75 -3.49 -6.04
CA PHE A 70 -8.54 -4.60 -6.95
C PHE A 70 -7.07 -4.72 -7.35
N LEU A 71 -6.46 -3.62 -7.79
CA LEU A 71 -5.09 -3.65 -8.27
C LEU A 71 -4.07 -3.90 -7.15
N PHE A 72 -4.00 -3.01 -6.16
CA PHE A 72 -2.97 -3.06 -5.11
C PHE A 72 -3.35 -3.96 -3.94
N GLY A 73 -4.64 -4.12 -3.66
CA GLY A 73 -5.09 -4.99 -2.58
C GLY A 73 -4.98 -6.46 -2.92
N SER A 74 -5.36 -6.84 -4.14
CA SER A 74 -5.56 -8.26 -4.50
C SER A 74 -4.90 -8.70 -5.80
N GLY A 75 -4.32 -7.78 -6.60
CA GLY A 75 -3.65 -8.12 -7.85
C GLY A 75 -4.62 -8.47 -8.99
N HIS A 76 -5.86 -7.97 -8.92
CA HIS A 76 -6.88 -8.13 -9.95
C HIS A 76 -6.90 -6.94 -10.91
N HIS A 77 -7.62 -7.08 -12.02
CA HIS A 77 -7.87 -5.99 -12.94
C HIS A 77 -8.56 -4.82 -12.22
N PRO A 78 -8.17 -3.55 -12.43
CA PRO A 78 -8.80 -2.40 -11.74
C PRO A 78 -10.32 -2.35 -11.92
N LEU A 79 -10.82 -2.78 -13.08
CA LEU A 79 -12.25 -2.91 -13.41
C LEU A 79 -12.84 -4.31 -13.12
N ALA A 80 -12.27 -5.07 -12.19
CA ALA A 80 -12.69 -6.44 -11.91
C ALA A 80 -14.20 -6.59 -11.64
N ARG A 81 -14.81 -5.68 -10.86
CA ARG A 81 -16.26 -5.74 -10.63
C ARG A 81 -17.07 -5.59 -11.92
N GLN A 82 -16.79 -4.55 -12.71
CA GLN A 82 -17.49 -4.33 -13.98
C GLN A 82 -17.33 -5.51 -14.95
N ARG A 83 -16.12 -6.09 -15.01
CA ARG A 83 -15.83 -7.27 -15.84
C ARG A 83 -16.57 -8.52 -15.35
N GLY A 84 -16.71 -8.68 -14.04
CA GLY A 84 -17.52 -9.75 -13.44
C GLY A 84 -19.01 -9.58 -13.71
N ASP A 85 -19.53 -8.36 -13.56
CA ASP A 85 -20.95 -8.03 -13.79
C ASP A 85 -21.36 -8.16 -15.27
N ALA A 86 -20.41 -8.03 -16.20
CA ALA A 86 -20.63 -8.20 -17.64
C ALA A 86 -20.72 -9.68 -18.08
N LEU A 87 -20.46 -10.64 -17.19
CA LEU A 87 -20.55 -12.06 -17.52
C LEU A 87 -22.02 -12.53 -17.60
N PRO A 88 -22.29 -13.55 -18.43
CA PRO A 88 -23.63 -14.12 -18.50
C PRO A 88 -24.00 -14.83 -17.19
N PRO A 89 -25.30 -14.95 -16.85
CA PRO A 89 -25.74 -15.53 -15.58
C PRO A 89 -25.33 -16.99 -15.36
N ASP A 90 -25.06 -17.73 -16.44
CA ASP A 90 -24.62 -19.12 -16.45
C ASP A 90 -23.09 -19.26 -16.48
N ALA A 91 -22.35 -18.15 -16.34
CA ALA A 91 -20.89 -18.17 -16.32
C ALA A 91 -20.38 -19.08 -15.20
N THR A 92 -19.45 -19.95 -15.57
CA THR A 92 -18.76 -20.83 -14.64
C THR A 92 -17.85 -20.03 -13.71
N VAL A 93 -17.54 -20.60 -12.54
CA VAL A 93 -16.56 -20.04 -11.60
C VAL A 93 -15.19 -19.80 -12.26
N ALA A 94 -14.81 -20.62 -13.24
CA ALA A 94 -13.57 -20.45 -13.99
C ALA A 94 -13.61 -19.20 -14.90
N GLN A 95 -14.71 -18.98 -15.61
CA GLN A 95 -14.91 -17.77 -16.42
C GLN A 95 -14.95 -16.51 -15.55
N ALA A 96 -15.64 -16.56 -14.40
CA ALA A 96 -15.66 -15.47 -13.43
C ALA A 96 -14.25 -15.11 -12.92
N ARG A 97 -13.44 -16.12 -12.60
CA ARG A 97 -12.04 -15.91 -12.19
C ARG A 97 -11.19 -15.32 -13.30
N GLU A 98 -11.34 -15.78 -14.53
CA GLU A 98 -10.53 -15.28 -15.64
C GLU A 98 -10.90 -13.85 -16.04
N ALA A 99 -12.19 -13.49 -15.99
CA ALA A 99 -12.65 -12.14 -16.34
C ALA A 99 -12.05 -11.04 -15.44
N ILE A 100 -11.81 -11.35 -14.16
CA ILE A 100 -11.28 -10.38 -13.19
C ILE A 100 -9.75 -10.35 -13.13
N ARG A 101 -9.05 -11.21 -13.88
CA ARG A 101 -7.59 -11.31 -13.83
C ARG A 101 -6.90 -10.19 -14.58
N LEU A 102 -5.83 -9.70 -13.97
CA LEU A 102 -4.76 -8.97 -14.64
C LEU A 102 -3.50 -9.85 -14.78
N GLY A 103 -3.28 -10.75 -13.82
CA GLY A 103 -2.17 -11.68 -13.78
C GLY A 103 -2.40 -12.73 -12.70
N GLN A 104 -1.33 -13.12 -11.99
CA GLN A 104 -1.46 -13.93 -10.78
C GLN A 104 -1.89 -13.04 -9.62
N PRO A 105 -3.07 -13.26 -9.01
CA PRO A 105 -3.50 -12.50 -7.85
C PRO A 105 -2.50 -12.62 -6.72
N PHE A 106 -2.43 -11.59 -5.88
CA PHE A 106 -1.56 -11.62 -4.72
C PHE A 106 -2.00 -12.71 -3.75
N LYS A 107 -1.01 -13.41 -3.18
CA LYS A 107 -1.26 -14.26 -2.00
C LYS A 107 -1.44 -13.34 -0.80
N VAL A 108 -2.66 -12.85 -0.62
CA VAL A 108 -3.05 -12.04 0.54
C VAL A 108 -3.40 -12.99 1.67
N TYR A 109 -2.60 -12.99 2.73
CA TYR A 109 -2.89 -13.76 3.93
C TYR A 109 -3.65 -12.84 4.89
N ALA A 110 -4.90 -13.19 5.19
CA ALA A 110 -5.70 -12.44 6.16
C ALA A 110 -4.98 -12.47 7.52
N HIS A 111 -4.68 -11.28 8.05
CA HIS A 111 -3.95 -11.01 9.29
C HIS A 111 -2.41 -11.18 9.21
N ASP A 112 -1.74 -10.06 8.94
CA ASP A 112 -0.27 -9.89 8.84
C ASP A 112 0.51 -10.19 10.15
N MET A 113 -0.21 -10.51 11.25
CA MET A 113 0.36 -10.81 12.55
C MET A 113 0.08 -12.27 12.92
N PRO A 114 1.11 -13.15 12.90
CA PRO A 114 0.97 -14.53 13.37
C PRO A 114 0.34 -14.57 14.76
N ALA A 115 -0.58 -15.52 15.00
CA ALA A 115 -1.25 -15.69 16.30
C ALA A 115 -0.26 -15.72 17.48
N PHE A 116 0.92 -16.30 17.27
CA PHE A 116 2.03 -16.28 18.21
C PHE A 116 2.43 -14.86 18.66
N ARG A 117 2.53 -13.89 17.74
CA ARG A 117 2.90 -12.50 18.05
C ARG A 117 1.79 -11.78 18.80
N ILE A 118 0.53 -12.05 18.44
CA ILE A 118 -0.65 -11.50 19.12
C ILE A 118 -0.65 -11.94 20.58
N GLU A 119 -0.48 -13.25 20.82
CA GLU A 119 -0.46 -13.81 22.17
C GLU A 119 0.73 -13.31 23.00
N VAL A 120 1.92 -13.19 22.39
CA VAL A 120 3.08 -12.59 23.06
C VAL A 120 2.82 -11.13 23.45
N ALA A 121 2.24 -10.32 22.56
CA ALA A 121 1.90 -8.92 22.84
C ALA A 121 0.86 -8.79 23.96
N LYS A 122 -0.16 -9.66 23.95
CA LYS A 122 -1.17 -9.75 25.03
C LYS A 122 -0.51 -10.03 26.38
N ARG A 123 0.46 -10.94 26.45
CA ARG A 123 1.19 -11.26 27.70
C ARG A 123 2.13 -10.15 28.14
N PHE A 124 2.73 -9.40 27.21
CA PHE A 124 3.49 -8.19 27.56
C PHE A 124 2.58 -7.12 28.19
N ALA A 125 1.41 -6.88 27.59
CA ALA A 125 0.43 -5.95 28.16
C ALA A 125 -0.05 -6.40 29.55
N ALA A 126 -0.29 -7.71 29.74
CA ALA A 126 -0.66 -8.27 31.04
C ALA A 126 0.44 -8.11 32.10
N TYR A 127 1.71 -8.36 31.74
CA TYR A 127 2.84 -8.10 32.63
C TYR A 127 2.93 -6.62 33.01
N ASN A 128 2.84 -5.72 32.02
CA ASN A 128 2.89 -4.28 32.26
C ASN A 128 1.77 -3.83 33.21
N ALA A 129 0.55 -4.35 33.02
CA ALA A 129 -0.57 -4.08 33.92
C ALA A 129 -0.29 -4.55 35.36
N GLN A 130 0.33 -5.73 35.54
CA GLN A 130 0.68 -6.26 36.86
C GLN A 130 1.71 -5.40 37.60
N VAL A 131 2.67 -4.81 36.88
CA VAL A 131 3.69 -3.93 37.47
C VAL A 131 3.27 -2.46 37.52
N GLY A 132 2.00 -2.16 37.19
CA GLY A 132 1.47 -0.79 37.20
C GLY A 132 2.03 0.12 36.10
N ALA A 133 2.62 -0.45 35.05
CA ALA A 133 3.18 0.28 33.92
C ALA A 133 2.15 0.43 32.76
N PRO A 134 2.26 1.49 31.93
CA PRO A 134 1.46 1.61 30.72
C PRO A 134 1.62 0.40 29.78
N HIS A 135 0.57 0.05 29.03
CA HIS A 135 0.58 -1.15 28.17
C HIS A 135 1.71 -1.17 27.11
N TYR A 136 2.17 0.01 26.67
CA TYR A 136 3.27 0.19 25.71
C TYR A 136 4.65 0.28 26.36
N ALA A 137 4.75 0.19 27.69
CA ALA A 137 6.03 0.30 28.38
C ALA A 137 6.97 -0.86 27.99
N PRO A 138 8.29 -0.59 27.88
CA PRO A 138 9.25 -1.63 27.52
C PRO A 138 9.36 -2.69 28.62
N VAL A 139 8.97 -3.93 28.30
CA VAL A 139 9.11 -5.10 29.19
C VAL A 139 10.59 -5.50 29.31
N PRO A 140 11.13 -5.83 30.50
CA PRO A 140 12.53 -6.27 30.66
C PRO A 140 12.91 -7.48 29.79
N ALA A 141 14.15 -7.52 29.30
CA ALA A 141 14.58 -8.52 28.31
C ALA A 141 14.42 -9.98 28.79
N ALA A 142 14.75 -10.26 30.06
CA ALA A 142 14.57 -11.58 30.66
C ALA A 142 13.09 -12.00 30.70
N VAL A 143 12.19 -11.07 31.05
CA VAL A 143 10.74 -11.30 31.08
C VAL A 143 10.21 -11.53 29.66
N ARG A 144 10.67 -10.76 28.67
CA ARG A 144 10.31 -10.99 27.26
C ARG A 144 10.72 -12.38 26.78
N ALA A 145 11.93 -12.82 27.12
CA ALA A 145 12.44 -14.14 26.76
C ALA A 145 11.62 -15.27 27.42
N ALA A 146 11.29 -15.11 28.71
CA ALA A 146 10.46 -16.07 29.44
C ALA A 146 9.05 -16.18 28.83
N ILE A 147 8.38 -15.05 28.57
CA ILE A 147 7.04 -15.01 27.96
C ILE A 147 7.06 -15.66 26.58
N ARG A 148 8.04 -15.35 25.72
CA ARG A 148 8.15 -15.96 24.38
C ARG A 148 8.38 -17.47 24.45
N THR A 149 9.19 -17.92 25.41
CA THR A 149 9.45 -19.35 25.63
C THR A 149 8.18 -20.06 26.09
N GLN A 150 7.44 -19.45 27.00
CA GLN A 150 6.19 -20.00 27.52
C GLN A 150 5.13 -20.11 26.42
N VAL A 151 4.89 -19.03 25.66
CA VAL A 151 3.98 -19.06 24.50
C VAL A 151 4.45 -20.08 23.46
N GLY A 152 5.76 -20.20 23.24
CA GLY A 152 6.35 -21.21 22.37
C GLY A 152 6.03 -22.64 22.78
N ARG A 153 6.20 -22.96 24.07
CA ARG A 153 5.90 -24.31 24.61
C ARG A 153 4.41 -24.64 24.50
N GLU A 154 3.55 -23.69 24.82
CA GLU A 154 2.10 -23.86 24.70
C GLU A 154 1.67 -24.07 23.25
N THR A 155 2.20 -23.26 22.34
CA THR A 155 1.99 -23.44 20.89
C THR A 155 2.51 -24.81 20.43
N PHE A 156 3.67 -25.25 20.93
CA PHE A 156 4.26 -26.54 20.61
C PHE A 156 3.35 -27.70 21.05
N ARG A 157 2.87 -27.68 22.29
CA ARG A 157 1.94 -28.69 22.82
C ARG A 157 0.63 -28.72 22.06
N ALA A 158 0.07 -27.55 21.76
CA ALA A 158 -1.16 -27.46 20.98
C ALA A 158 -0.99 -28.01 19.55
N THR A 159 0.18 -27.83 18.94
CA THR A 159 0.45 -28.26 17.56
C THR A 159 0.82 -29.73 17.47
N PHE A 160 1.66 -30.24 18.38
CA PHE A 160 2.27 -31.58 18.29
C PHE A 160 1.77 -32.57 19.34
N GLY A 161 0.93 -32.15 20.29
CA GLY A 161 0.41 -33.01 21.37
C GLY A 161 1.46 -33.47 22.39
N ARG A 162 2.68 -32.92 22.34
CA ARG A 162 3.81 -33.27 23.22
C ARG A 162 4.66 -32.06 23.58
N ASP A 163 5.57 -32.24 24.54
CA ASP A 163 6.61 -31.26 24.82
C ASP A 163 7.75 -31.31 23.76
N PRO A 164 8.46 -30.19 23.55
CA PRO A 164 9.67 -30.18 22.73
C PRO A 164 10.76 -31.03 23.39
N VAL A 165 11.49 -31.79 22.57
CA VAL A 165 12.57 -32.69 23.01
C VAL A 165 13.75 -31.90 23.55
N ASP A 166 14.07 -30.76 22.91
CA ASP A 166 15.16 -29.89 23.32
C ASP A 166 14.87 -28.39 23.05
N ALA A 167 15.80 -27.54 23.48
CA ALA A 167 15.71 -26.10 23.27
C ALA A 167 15.80 -25.69 21.79
N ARG A 168 16.45 -26.51 20.95
CA ARG A 168 16.63 -26.22 19.52
C ARG A 168 15.33 -26.43 18.76
N GLU A 169 14.58 -27.48 19.07
CA GLU A 169 13.28 -27.79 18.49
C GLU A 169 12.26 -26.69 18.84
N LEU A 170 12.24 -26.27 20.11
CA LEU A 170 11.42 -25.14 20.55
C LEU A 170 11.81 -23.83 19.85
N ALA A 171 13.11 -23.54 19.74
CA ALA A 171 13.60 -22.35 19.05
C ALA A 171 13.22 -22.35 17.56
N GLY A 172 13.27 -23.52 16.90
CA GLY A 172 12.84 -23.69 15.51
C GLY A 172 11.35 -23.41 15.31
N LEU A 173 10.49 -23.90 16.21
CA LEU A 173 9.07 -23.54 16.18
C LEU A 173 8.86 -22.05 16.41
N ILE A 174 9.47 -21.47 17.44
CA ILE A 174 9.33 -20.03 17.75
C ILE A 174 9.78 -19.18 16.55
N ALA A 175 10.90 -19.53 15.91
CA ALA A 175 11.38 -18.84 14.71
C ALA A 175 10.36 -18.92 13.56
N THR A 176 9.76 -20.09 13.35
CA THR A 176 8.76 -20.31 12.30
C THR A 176 7.45 -19.58 12.60
N ALA A 177 6.90 -19.74 13.80
CA ALA A 177 5.63 -19.16 14.23
C ALA A 177 5.70 -17.64 14.45
N SER A 178 6.88 -17.08 14.72
CA SER A 178 7.06 -15.63 14.88
C SER A 178 7.39 -14.90 13.59
N ARG A 179 7.72 -15.62 12.52
CA ARG A 179 8.01 -15.04 11.20
C ARG A 179 6.72 -14.43 10.64
N PRO A 180 6.69 -13.13 10.31
CA PRO A 180 5.58 -12.56 9.56
C PRO A 180 5.39 -13.35 8.28
N GLN A 181 4.15 -13.71 7.94
CA GLN A 181 3.90 -14.24 6.60
C GLN A 181 4.29 -13.16 5.61
N THR A 182 5.11 -13.49 4.62
CA THR A 182 5.56 -12.51 3.64
C THR A 182 4.37 -12.15 2.77
N THR A 183 3.71 -11.06 3.10
CA THR A 183 2.68 -10.47 2.25
C THR A 183 3.31 -10.00 0.95
N ALA A 184 2.65 -10.33 -0.17
CA ALA A 184 3.13 -10.01 -1.50
C ALA A 184 3.41 -8.51 -1.63
N VAL A 185 4.42 -8.15 -2.44
CA VAL A 185 4.64 -6.74 -2.77
C VAL A 185 3.59 -6.34 -3.78
N ALA A 186 2.71 -5.41 -3.40
CA ALA A 186 1.66 -4.90 -4.28
C ALA A 186 2.17 -3.85 -5.27
N GLY A 187 3.21 -3.12 -4.87
CA GLY A 187 3.77 -2.02 -5.65
C GLY A 187 4.77 -1.21 -4.84
N TYR A 188 5.06 -0.02 -5.31
CA TYR A 188 5.97 0.93 -4.67
C TYR A 188 5.38 2.33 -4.68
N ASP A 189 5.41 3.01 -3.53
CA ASP A 189 5.08 4.43 -3.42
C ASP A 189 6.32 5.28 -3.74
N LEU A 190 6.27 6.02 -4.85
CA LEU A 190 7.25 7.04 -5.20
C LEU A 190 6.73 8.41 -4.78
N THR A 191 7.44 9.08 -3.87
CA THR A 191 7.13 10.44 -3.48
C THR A 191 8.11 11.43 -4.11
N PHE A 192 7.58 12.34 -4.93
CA PHE A 192 8.30 13.45 -5.54
C PHE A 192 7.95 14.73 -4.80
N SER A 193 8.96 15.33 -4.19
CA SER A 193 8.87 16.63 -3.56
C SER A 193 9.89 17.57 -4.21
N PRO A 194 9.47 18.76 -4.68
CA PRO A 194 10.41 19.76 -5.17
C PRO A 194 11.27 20.27 -4.01
N VAL A 195 12.40 20.90 -4.36
CA VAL A 195 13.23 21.56 -3.37
C VAL A 195 12.49 22.75 -2.76
N LYS A 196 12.76 23.03 -1.48
CA LYS A 196 12.02 24.03 -0.70
C LYS A 196 11.96 25.40 -1.36
N SER A 197 13.05 25.86 -1.99
CA SER A 197 13.07 27.13 -2.72
C SER A 197 12.06 27.19 -3.87
N VAL A 198 11.86 26.09 -4.60
CA VAL A 198 10.87 26.00 -5.68
C VAL A 198 9.46 26.01 -5.10
N SER A 199 9.23 25.30 -3.98
CA SER A 199 7.95 25.35 -3.26
C SER A 199 7.63 26.76 -2.77
N THR A 200 8.61 27.46 -2.18
CA THR A 200 8.44 28.85 -1.72
C THR A 200 8.15 29.79 -2.89
N LEU A 201 8.87 29.66 -4.00
CA LEU A 201 8.63 30.46 -5.19
C LEU A 201 7.22 30.22 -5.75
N TRP A 202 6.81 28.97 -5.87
CA TRP A 202 5.45 28.63 -6.33
C TRP A 202 4.37 29.23 -5.44
N ALA A 203 4.54 29.18 -4.12
CA ALA A 203 3.56 29.68 -3.16
C ALA A 203 3.42 31.21 -3.16
N LEU A 204 4.50 31.94 -3.46
CA LEU A 204 4.52 33.40 -3.48
C LEU A 204 4.31 33.99 -4.88
N ALA A 205 4.39 33.15 -5.92
CA ALA A 205 4.30 33.58 -7.30
C ALA A 205 2.87 33.98 -7.71
N GLU A 206 2.77 34.88 -8.70
CA GLU A 206 1.51 35.16 -9.39
C GLU A 206 0.94 33.89 -10.04
N PRO A 207 -0.40 33.78 -10.22
CA PRO A 207 -1.04 32.55 -10.68
C PRO A 207 -0.45 31.97 -11.98
N ALA A 208 -0.06 32.81 -12.94
CA ALA A 208 0.53 32.36 -14.19
C ALA A 208 1.90 31.71 -14.00
N THR A 209 2.73 32.28 -13.12
CA THR A 209 4.05 31.76 -12.77
C THR A 209 3.93 30.50 -11.93
N ALA A 210 3.03 30.46 -10.95
CA ALA A 210 2.75 29.26 -10.17
C ALA A 210 2.29 28.09 -11.07
N ALA A 211 1.39 28.34 -12.02
CA ALA A 211 0.96 27.33 -13.00
C ALA A 211 2.11 26.84 -13.89
N THR A 212 3.07 27.71 -14.22
CA THR A 212 4.25 27.35 -15.00
C THR A 212 5.19 26.44 -14.21
N ILE A 213 5.46 26.78 -12.95
CA ILE A 213 6.25 25.94 -12.04
C ILE A 213 5.57 24.57 -11.85
N GLU A 214 4.24 24.56 -11.70
CA GLU A 214 3.48 23.33 -11.56
C GLU A 214 3.62 22.41 -12.78
N ARG A 215 3.46 22.96 -14.00
CA ARG A 215 3.67 22.21 -15.24
C ARG A 215 5.10 21.69 -15.37
N ALA A 216 6.10 22.48 -14.98
CA ALA A 216 7.50 22.06 -15.00
C ALA A 216 7.75 20.89 -14.04
N HIS A 217 7.19 20.96 -12.82
CA HIS A 217 7.31 19.88 -11.85
C HIS A 217 6.62 18.60 -12.34
N LEU A 218 5.41 18.73 -12.91
CA LEU A 218 4.67 17.65 -13.55
C LEU A 218 5.46 16.97 -14.68
N ALA A 219 6.08 17.77 -15.55
CA ALA A 219 6.92 17.28 -16.65
C ALA A 219 8.13 16.51 -16.10
N ALA A 220 8.83 17.06 -15.11
CA ALA A 220 9.99 16.40 -14.49
C ALA A 220 9.63 15.04 -13.86
N ILE A 221 8.42 14.91 -13.30
CA ILE A 221 7.96 13.61 -12.81
C ILE A 221 7.65 12.65 -13.95
N GLY A 222 7.02 13.13 -15.02
CA GLY A 222 6.84 12.34 -16.24
C GLY A 222 8.16 11.79 -16.77
N ASP A 223 9.21 12.60 -16.77
CA ASP A 223 10.56 12.20 -17.19
C ASP A 223 11.15 11.12 -16.26
N ALA A 224 11.00 11.30 -14.94
CA ALA A 224 11.45 10.32 -13.96
C ALA A 224 10.72 8.97 -14.08
N LEU A 225 9.41 8.98 -14.32
CA LEU A 225 8.64 7.76 -14.55
C LEU A 225 9.10 7.05 -15.82
N ARG A 226 9.29 7.78 -16.93
CA ARG A 226 9.84 7.19 -18.17
C ARG A 226 11.22 6.58 -17.97
N PHE A 227 12.08 7.22 -17.16
CA PHE A 227 13.37 6.66 -16.79
C PHE A 227 13.22 5.32 -16.04
N ILE A 228 12.30 5.25 -15.07
CA ILE A 228 12.00 4.03 -14.32
C ILE A 228 11.47 2.94 -15.27
N GLU A 229 10.53 3.26 -16.16
CA GLU A 229 9.97 2.31 -17.12
C GLU A 229 11.02 1.69 -18.03
N THR A 230 12.01 2.48 -18.43
CA THR A 230 13.04 2.05 -19.39
C THR A 230 14.23 1.35 -18.74
N HIS A 231 14.56 1.64 -17.48
CA HIS A 231 15.80 1.17 -16.86
C HIS A 231 15.62 0.32 -15.60
N ALA A 232 14.44 0.32 -14.98
CA ALA A 232 14.25 -0.28 -13.65
C ALA A 232 13.06 -1.25 -13.55
N LEU A 233 12.23 -1.35 -14.59
CA LEU A 233 11.10 -2.28 -14.59
C LEU A 233 11.41 -3.56 -15.35
N TYR A 234 11.29 -4.67 -14.65
CA TYR A 234 11.39 -6.00 -15.22
C TYR A 234 10.40 -6.92 -14.49
N THR A 235 9.88 -7.91 -15.20
CA THR A 235 9.07 -8.97 -14.60
C THR A 235 9.77 -10.31 -14.72
N ARG A 236 9.25 -11.31 -14.00
CA ARG A 236 9.80 -12.67 -13.99
C ARG A 236 8.76 -13.65 -14.50
N THR A 237 9.17 -14.52 -15.42
CA THR A 237 8.33 -15.58 -16.02
C THR A 237 8.90 -16.98 -15.73
N GLY A 238 8.04 -18.00 -15.86
CA GLY A 238 8.38 -19.40 -15.55
C GLY A 238 8.15 -19.80 -14.09
N HIS A 239 8.27 -21.11 -13.79
CA HIS A 239 8.12 -21.62 -12.43
C HIS A 239 9.16 -20.97 -11.49
N ASN A 240 8.71 -20.35 -10.40
CA ASN A 240 9.55 -19.55 -9.49
C ASN A 240 10.31 -18.37 -10.15
N GLY A 241 9.83 -17.87 -11.30
CA GLY A 241 10.36 -16.67 -11.93
C GLY A 241 11.78 -16.82 -12.46
N VAL A 242 12.18 -17.99 -12.93
CA VAL A 242 13.55 -18.28 -13.38
C VAL A 242 14.06 -17.39 -14.52
N ARG A 243 13.17 -16.70 -15.26
CA ARG A 243 13.54 -15.81 -16.36
C ARG A 243 13.09 -14.38 -16.08
N GLN A 244 13.98 -13.41 -16.21
CA GLN A 244 13.65 -11.99 -16.21
C GLN A 244 13.32 -11.54 -17.65
N VAL A 245 12.26 -10.77 -17.81
CA VAL A 245 11.82 -10.22 -19.10
C VAL A 245 11.44 -8.76 -18.94
N ASP A 246 11.58 -8.00 -20.02
CA ASP A 246 11.18 -6.60 -20.09
C ASP A 246 9.66 -6.47 -19.96
N VAL A 247 9.21 -5.35 -19.41
CA VAL A 247 7.78 -5.01 -19.33
C VAL A 247 7.44 -3.95 -20.37
N THR A 248 6.15 -3.83 -20.69
CA THR A 248 5.64 -2.83 -21.61
C THR A 248 5.43 -1.45 -20.98
N GLY A 249 5.52 -1.34 -19.65
CA GLY A 249 5.39 -0.10 -18.91
C GLY A 249 4.95 -0.32 -17.45
N LEU A 250 4.80 0.77 -16.70
CA LEU A 250 4.13 0.73 -15.39
C LEU A 250 2.66 1.12 -15.50
N VAL A 251 1.88 0.61 -14.55
CA VAL A 251 0.55 1.09 -14.21
C VAL A 251 0.68 1.74 -12.83
N ALA A 252 0.38 3.03 -12.71
CA ALA A 252 0.44 3.74 -11.44
C ALA A 252 -0.72 4.71 -11.25
N ALA A 253 -1.04 4.96 -9.99
CA ALA A 253 -1.99 5.98 -9.57
C ALA A 253 -1.22 7.17 -9.00
N ARG A 254 -1.41 8.35 -9.61
CA ARG A 254 -0.78 9.60 -9.15
C ARG A 254 -1.72 10.42 -8.29
N PHE A 255 -1.26 10.78 -7.09
CA PHE A 255 -1.95 11.68 -6.18
C PHE A 255 -1.15 12.96 -5.98
N THR A 256 -1.83 14.11 -5.98
CA THR A 256 -1.21 15.42 -5.70
C THR A 256 -1.58 15.84 -4.29
N HIS A 257 -0.60 15.95 -3.39
CA HIS A 257 -0.84 16.45 -2.04
C HIS A 257 -0.35 17.88 -1.91
N ARG A 258 -1.22 18.74 -1.38
CA ARG A 258 -0.93 20.13 -1.06
C ARG A 258 -0.56 20.33 0.42
N ASP A 259 -0.19 19.31 1.20
CA ASP A 259 0.05 19.42 2.66
C ASP A 259 1.27 18.61 3.14
N SER A 260 2.18 19.20 3.92
CA SER A 260 3.18 18.45 4.72
C SER A 260 2.57 17.94 6.05
N ARG A 261 3.13 16.87 6.60
CA ARG A 261 2.70 16.25 7.88
C ARG A 261 2.90 17.15 9.12
N ALA A 262 3.57 18.29 9.01
CA ALA A 262 4.00 19.12 10.14
C ALA A 262 3.29 20.48 10.26
N GLY A 263 2.33 20.81 9.40
CA GLY A 263 1.56 22.06 9.50
C GLY A 263 2.29 23.33 9.02
N ASP A 264 3.59 23.26 8.72
CA ASP A 264 4.31 24.32 8.01
C ASP A 264 3.87 24.40 6.54
N PRO A 265 3.90 25.59 5.92
CA PRO A 265 3.69 25.77 4.49
C PRO A 265 4.88 25.19 3.69
N ASP A 266 4.92 23.87 3.57
CA ASP A 266 5.78 23.10 2.66
C ASP A 266 4.87 22.14 1.88
N ARG A 267 4.56 22.46 0.62
CA ARG A 267 3.38 21.87 -0.04
C ARG A 267 3.58 21.63 -1.53
N ASP A 268 4.34 20.59 -1.85
CA ASP A 268 4.10 19.76 -3.03
C ASP A 268 4.68 18.36 -2.75
N CYS A 269 3.84 17.42 -2.35
CA CYS A 269 4.23 16.04 -2.13
C CYS A 269 3.39 15.23 -3.11
N ARG A 270 3.95 14.87 -4.27
CA ARG A 270 3.24 14.05 -5.25
C ARG A 270 3.61 12.59 -4.99
N ARG A 271 2.63 11.79 -4.59
CA ARG A 271 2.81 10.37 -4.26
C ARG A 271 2.25 9.52 -5.39
N PHE A 272 2.99 8.50 -5.78
CA PHE A 272 2.65 7.58 -6.86
C PHE A 272 2.61 6.20 -6.27
N GLY A 273 1.43 5.59 -6.16
CA GLY A 273 1.26 4.19 -5.80
C GLY A 273 1.25 3.30 -7.03
#